data_AF-A0AA43JAK6-F1
#
_entry.id   AF-A0AA43JAK6-F1
#
_cell.length_a   1.000
_cell.length_b   1.000
_cell.length_c   1.000
_cell.angle_alpha   90.00
_cell.angle_beta   90.00
_cell.angle_gamma   90.00
#
_symmetry.space_group_name_H-M   'P 1'
#
loop_
_entity.id
_entity.type
_entity.pdbx_description
1 polymer ?
#
loop_
_entity_poly.entity_id
_entity_poly.type
_entity_poly.pdbx_seq_one_letter_code
_entity_poly.pdbx_strand_id
1 'polypeptide(L)' 'MITLLEGTPGSGKSYYAVADYLLPWLRAGRRLYVAVDGFYLDRLALFEGRSLPELQQQVTLWTDRHAIPSLLLSIEPG' A
#
# COMPACT_ATOMS: atom_id res chain seq x y z
N MET A 1 0.01 1.44 -16.75
CA MET A 1 -0.56 0.09 -16.91
C MET A 1 -1.33 -0.24 -15.64
N ILE A 2 -2.59 -0.68 -15.76
CA ILE A 2 -3.39 -1.12 -14.61
C ILE A 2 -3.33 -2.65 -14.59
N THR A 3 -3.04 -3.22 -13.41
CA THR A 3 -3.01 -4.67 -13.21
C THR A 3 -4.14 -5.05 -12.26
N LEU A 4 -4.95 -6.03 -12.66
CA LEU A 4 -6.01 -6.61 -11.83
C LEU A 4 -5.58 -8.01 -11.38
N LEU A 5 -5.62 -8.27 -10.08
CA LEU A 5 -5.31 -9.56 -9.48
C LEU A 5 -6.62 -10.21 -9.00
N GLU A 6 -7.12 -11.21 -9.71
CA GLU A 6 -8.38 -11.90 -9.40
C GLU A 6 -8.18 -13.31 -8.82
N GLY A 7 -9.19 -13.84 -8.12
CA GLY A 7 -9.15 -15.18 -7.52
C GLY A 7 -9.91 -15.31 -6.19
N THR A 8 -10.06 -16.53 -5.69
CA THR A 8 -10.92 -16.88 -4.54
C THR A 8 -10.34 -16.46 -3.18
N PRO A 9 -11.16 -16.23 -2.13
CA PRO A 9 -10.63 -16.00 -0.78
C PRO A 9 -9.60 -17.08 -0.37
N GLY A 10 -8.48 -16.65 0.21
CA GLY A 10 -7.38 -17.56 0.57
C GLY A 10 -6.40 -17.89 -0.56
N SER A 11 -6.65 -17.50 -1.82
CA SER A 11 -5.75 -17.80 -2.95
C SER A 11 -4.42 -17.01 -2.98
N GLY A 12 -4.11 -16.26 -1.91
CA GLY A 12 -2.83 -15.55 -1.79
C GLY A 12 -2.70 -14.22 -2.55
N LYS A 13 -3.75 -13.70 -3.21
CA LYS A 13 -3.68 -12.47 -4.02
C LYS A 13 -3.09 -11.27 -3.29
N SER A 14 -3.49 -11.03 -2.05
CA SER A 14 -2.99 -9.89 -1.27
C SER A 14 -1.51 -10.06 -0.94
N TYR A 15 -1.05 -11.29 -0.64
CA TYR A 15 0.36 -11.58 -0.43
C TYR A 15 1.17 -11.36 -1.70
N TYR A 16 0.66 -11.83 -2.84
CA TYR A 16 1.27 -11.62 -4.15
C TYR A 16 1.34 -10.12 -4.49
N ALA A 17 0.26 -9.37 -4.30
CA ALA A 17 0.23 -7.91 -4.49
C ALA A 17 1.29 -7.20 -3.65
N VAL A 18 1.47 -7.62 -2.40
CA VAL A 18 2.47 -7.01 -1.51
C VAL A 18 3.89 -7.38 -1.93
N ALA A 19 4.17 -8.66 -2.18
CA ALA A 19 5.51 -9.16 -2.46
C ALA A 19 6.04 -8.68 -3.82
N ASP A 20 5.20 -8.72 -4.86
CA ASP A 20 5.65 -8.51 -6.24
C ASP A 20 5.48 -7.06 -6.71
N TYR A 21 4.64 -6.27 -6.02
CA TYR A 21 4.36 -4.88 -6.43
C TYR A 21 4.65 -3.90 -5.30
N LEU A 22 3.98 -4.02 -4.15
CA LEU A 22 4.07 -3.02 -3.08
C LEU A 22 5.50 -2.87 -2.54
N LEU A 23 6.13 -3.97 -2.11
CA LEU A 23 7.48 -3.92 -1.53
C LEU A 23 8.54 -3.46 -2.55
N PRO A 24 8.56 -3.95 -3.80
CA PRO A 24 9.46 -3.40 -4.82
C PRO A 24 9.27 -1.91 -5.05
N TRP A 25 8.03 -1.41 -5.13
CA TRP A 25 7.76 0.02 -5.30
C TRP A 25 8.15 0.85 -4.08
N LEU A 26 7.93 0.32 -2.87
CA LEU A 26 8.36 0.93 -1.63
C LEU A 26 9.89 1.08 -1.59
N ARG A 27 10.63 0.03 -1.94
CA ARG A 27 12.10 0.03 -2.00
C ARG A 27 12.64 0.92 -3.12
N ALA A 28 11.87 1.11 -4.18
CA ALA A 28 12.17 2.07 -5.25
C ALA A 28 11.85 3.53 -4.89
N GLY A 29 11.43 3.83 -3.66
CA GLY A 29 11.16 5.21 -3.21
C GLY A 29 9.87 5.82 -3.76
N ARG A 30 8.96 5.03 -4.34
CA ARG A 30 7.71 5.55 -4.93
C ARG A 30 6.72 5.96 -3.84
N ARG A 31 5.90 6.99 -4.10
CA ARG A 31 4.73 7.34 -3.27
C ARG A 31 3.67 6.24 -3.43
N LEU A 32 3.19 5.69 -2.31
CA LEU A 32 2.21 4.61 -2.30
C LEU A 32 0.91 5.07 -1.64
N TYR A 33 -0.22 4.72 -2.25
CA TYR A 33 -1.56 4.90 -1.70
C TYR A 33 -2.20 3.52 -1.60
N VAL A 34 -2.55 3.09 -0.38
CA VAL A 34 -2.95 1.71 -0.09
C VAL A 34 -4.23 1.70 0.73
N ALA A 35 -5.21 0.93 0.29
CA ALA A 35 -6.43 0.66 1.03
C ALA A 35 -6.61 -0.86 1.16
N VAL A 36 -6.03 -1.44 2.20
CA VAL A 36 -6.03 -2.89 2.44
C VAL A 36 -6.30 -3.13 3.93
N ASP A 37 -7.32 -3.94 4.22
CA ASP A 37 -7.62 -4.33 5.60
C ASP A 37 -6.47 -5.17 6.17
N GLY A 38 -6.09 -4.89 7.42
CA GLY A 38 -5.01 -5.60 8.08
C GLY A 38 -3.61 -5.25 7.54
N PHE A 39 -3.46 -4.14 6.81
CA PHE A 39 -2.16 -3.58 6.50
C PHE A 39 -1.70 -2.67 7.65
N TYR A 40 -0.56 -3.01 8.26
CA TYR A 40 -0.04 -2.34 9.46
C TYR A 40 1.31 -1.70 9.14
N LEU A 41 1.33 -0.36 9.07
CA LEU A 41 2.52 0.39 8.64
C LEU A 41 3.67 0.31 9.66
N ASP A 42 3.35 0.24 10.94
CA ASP A 42 4.29 0.01 12.03
C ASP A 42 5.01 -1.34 11.90
N ARG A 43 4.28 -2.40 11.56
CA ARG A 43 4.87 -3.72 11.32
C ARG A 43 5.73 -3.74 10.06
N LEU A 44 5.30 -3.02 9.02
CA LEU A 44 6.10 -2.85 7.80
C LEU A 44 7.40 -2.08 8.09
N ALA A 45 7.35 -1.05 8.94
CA ALA A 45 8.52 -0.29 9.37
C ALA A 45 9.56 -1.20 10.03
N LEU A 46 9.11 -2.04 10.97
CA LEU A 46 9.96 -3.04 11.62
C LEU A 46 10.54 -4.05 10.63
N PHE A 47 9.72 -4.53 9.68
CA PHE A 47 10.16 -5.49 8.67
C PHE A 47 11.20 -4.92 7.69
N GLU A 48 11.03 -3.68 7.26
CA GLU A 48 11.95 -3.00 6.33
C GLU A 48 13.15 -2.34 7.03
N GLY A 49 13.19 -2.36 8.37
CA GLY A 49 14.25 -1.70 9.14
C GLY A 49 14.25 -0.17 8.99
N ARG A 50 13.08 0.43 8.75
CA ARG A 50 12.88 1.89 8.59
C ARG A 50 12.06 2.45 9.75
N SER A 51 12.13 3.75 9.97
CA SER A 51 11.28 4.39 10.97
C SER A 51 9.84 4.54 10.46
N LEU A 52 8.87 4.50 11.37
CA LEU A 52 7.47 4.74 11.04
C LEU A 52 7.24 6.14 10.40
N PRO A 53 7.85 7.23 10.91
CA PRO A 53 7.72 8.55 10.28
C PRO A 53 8.21 8.59 8.83
N GLU A 54 9.33 7.94 8.51
CA GLU A 54 9.82 7.84 7.13
C GLU A 54 8.81 7.11 6.23
N LEU A 55 8.25 5.99 6.70
CA LEU A 55 7.24 5.28 5.93
C LEU A 55 5.94 6.07 5.77
N GLN A 56 5.52 6.86 6.76
CA GLN A 56 4.33 7.73 6.64
C GLN A 56 4.52 8.83 5.58
N GLN A 57 5.75 9.30 5.39
CA GLN A 57 6.09 10.24 4.31
C GLN A 57 6.07 9.60 2.92
N GLN A 58 6.08 8.27 2.82
CA GLN A 58 6.05 7.55 1.54
C GLN A 58 4.72 6.83 1.27
N VAL A 59 4.06 6.32 2.31
CA VAL A 59 2.88 5.46 2.22
C VAL A 59 1.70 6.14 2.89
N THR A 60 0.64 6.36 2.13
CA THR A 60 -0.67 6.77 2.65
C THR A 60 -1.57 5.55 2.75
N LEU A 61 -2.02 5.26 3.96
CA LEU A 61 -2.90 4.14 4.24
C LEU A 61 -4.32 4.68 4.45
N TRP A 62 -5.24 4.32 3.56
CA TRP A 62 -6.64 4.71 3.67
C TRP A 62 -7.43 3.62 4.38
N THR A 63 -8.02 4.00 5.51
CA THR A 63 -8.78 3.10 6.38
C THR A 63 -10.29 3.19 6.12
N ASP A 64 -10.80 4.37 5.75
CA ASP A 64 -12.18 4.56 5.35
C ASP A 64 -12.37 4.34 3.85
N ARG A 65 -13.01 3.22 3.51
CA ARG A 65 -13.31 2.84 2.12
C ARG A 65 -14.29 3.78 1.44
N HIS A 66 -15.19 4.41 2.18
CA HIS A 66 -16.19 5.32 1.62
C HIS A 66 -15.56 6.65 1.20
N ALA A 67 -14.46 7.05 1.84
CA ALA A 67 -13.72 8.26 1.50
C ALA A 67 -12.77 8.09 0.30
N ILE A 68 -12.41 6.85 -0.07
CA ILE A 68 -11.40 6.58 -1.11
C ILE A 68 -11.68 7.30 -2.44
N PRO A 69 -12.92 7.28 -3.01
CA PRO A 69 -13.17 7.96 -4.29
C PRO A 69 -12.84 9.46 -4.24
N SER A 70 -13.16 10.13 -3.14
CA SER A 70 -12.84 11.55 -2.94
C SER A 70 -11.34 11.75 -2.71
N LEU A 71 -10.70 10.87 -1.93
CA LEU A 71 -9.27 10.95 -1.63
C LEU A 71 -8.40 10.74 -2.87
N LEU A 72 -8.82 9.86 -3.78
CA LEU A 72 -8.15 9.64 -5.07
C LEU A 72 -8.07 10.92 -5.90
N LEU A 73 -9.07 11.78 -5.82
CA LEU A 73 -9.10 13.07 -6.54
C LEU A 73 -8.18 14.13 -5.91
N SER A 74 -7.76 13.93 -4.66
CA SER A 74 -6.85 14.84 -3.93
C SER A 74 -5.39 14.42 -3.96
N ILE A 75 -5.04 13.33 -4.67
CA ILE A 75 -3.66 12.89 -4.79
C ILE A 75 -2.88 13.86 -5.67
N GLU A 76 -1.82 14.44 -5.14
CA GLU A 76 -0.80 15.08 -5.96
C GLU A 76 0.10 14.01 -6.59
N PRO A 77 0.33 14.05 -7.92
CA PRO A 77 1.29 13.16 -8.55
C PRO A 77 2.69 13.45 -8.00
N GLY A 78 3.31 12.44 -7.39
CA GLY A 78 4.69 12.47 -6.89
C GLY A 78 5.71 11.97 -7.90
#